data_AF-A0A510KHY5-F1
#
_entry.id   AF-A0A510KHY5-F1
#
_cell.length_a   1.000
_cell.length_b   1.000
_cell.length_c   1.000
_cell.angle_alpha   90.00
_cell.angle_beta   90.00
_cell.angle_gamma   90.00
#
_symmetry.space_group_name_H-M   'P 1'
#
loop_
_entity.id
_entity.type
_entity.pdbx_description
1 polymer ?
#
loop_
_entity_poly.entity_id
_entity_poly.type
_entity_poly.pdbx_seq_one_letter_code
_entity_poly.pdbx_strand_id
1 'polypeptide(L)'
;MNLEYENEMFKLKSNEKEKIEIHKKIVKTDEKIRKIRREIANDTRRLNTSEKNEKWKQRTRKLIEMAVLLEIADILNEDKATLLGYFMKFHFLSKEEIKDCKIMGGEEFQMREEKKKMLKRRLEKNNGFK
;
A
#
# COMPACT_ATOMS: atom_id res chain seq x y z
N MET A 1 20.03 47.61 -58.85
CA MET A 1 19.46 47.37 -57.51
C MET A 1 20.46 47.93 -56.49
N ASN A 2 19.98 48.59 -55.43
CA ASN A 2 20.84 49.28 -54.47
C ASN A 2 21.42 48.28 -53.45
N LEU A 3 22.75 48.27 -53.28
CA LEU A 3 23.49 47.29 -52.47
C LEU A 3 23.07 47.30 -50.98
N GLU A 4 22.62 48.46 -50.48
CA GLU A 4 22.06 48.59 -49.13
C GLU A 4 20.75 47.81 -48.96
N TYR A 5 19.87 47.84 -49.97
CA TYR A 5 18.59 47.14 -49.94
C TYR A 5 18.78 45.62 -49.92
N GLU A 6 19.74 45.10 -50.67
CA GLU A 6 20.05 43.66 -50.68
C GLU A 6 20.61 43.20 -49.32
N ASN A 7 21.46 44.01 -48.68
CA ASN A 7 22.01 43.71 -47.35
C ASN A 7 20.95 43.74 -46.25
N GLU A 8 20.01 44.68 -46.32
CA GLU A 8 18.90 44.79 -45.37
C GLU A 8 17.92 43.61 -45.50
N MET A 9 17.59 43.22 -46.73
CA MET A 9 16.78 42.04 -47.02
C MET A 9 17.45 40.73 -46.58
N PHE A 10 18.77 40.62 -46.67
CA PHE A 10 19.51 39.47 -46.16
C PHE A 10 19.47 39.37 -44.63
N LYS A 11 19.67 40.49 -43.94
CA LYS A 11 19.55 40.57 -42.46
C LYS A 11 18.14 40.22 -41.98
N LEU A 12 17.10 40.72 -42.64
CA LEU A 12 15.71 40.40 -42.32
C LEU A 12 15.43 38.90 -42.45
N LYS A 13 15.86 38.27 -43.56
CA LYS A 13 15.74 36.81 -43.76
C LYS A 13 16.53 36.01 -42.73
N SER A 14 17.70 36.49 -42.31
CA SER A 14 18.51 35.84 -41.26
C SER A 14 17.80 35.89 -39.90
N ASN A 15 17.28 37.05 -39.51
CA ASN A 15 16.53 37.22 -38.26
C ASN A 15 15.25 36.38 -38.22
N GLU A 16 14.59 36.23 -39.37
CA GLU A 16 13.37 35.42 -39.50
C GLU A 16 13.65 33.92 -39.32
N LYS A 17 14.78 33.43 -39.86
CA LYS A 17 15.26 32.06 -39.61
C LYS A 17 15.57 31.82 -38.13
N GLU A 18 16.21 32.77 -37.48
CA GLU A 18 16.55 32.68 -36.05
C GLU A 18 15.29 32.65 -35.17
N LYS A 19 14.29 33.48 -35.48
CA LYS A 19 12.97 33.45 -34.81
C LYS A 19 12.28 32.10 -34.95
N ILE A 20 12.31 31.49 -36.14
CA ILE A 20 11.72 30.17 -36.39
C ILE A 20 12.44 29.10 -35.56
N GLU A 21 13.76 29.18 -35.44
CA GLU A 21 14.54 28.22 -34.66
C GLU A 21 14.25 28.34 -33.16
N ILE A 22 14.18 29.57 -32.63
CA ILE A 22 13.78 29.84 -31.25
C ILE A 22 12.38 29.28 -30.98
N HIS A 23 11.42 29.52 -31.89
CA HIS A 23 10.06 29.01 -31.76
C HIS A 23 10.02 27.47 -31.72
N LYS A 24 10.81 26.79 -32.57
CA LYS A 24 10.95 25.32 -32.52
C LYS A 24 11.50 24.82 -31.18
N LYS A 25 12.45 25.55 -30.58
CA LYS A 25 13.02 25.21 -29.26
C LYS A 25 11.99 25.41 -28.14
N ILE A 26 11.17 26.47 -28.21
CA ILE A 26 10.07 26.71 -27.27
C ILE A 26 9.05 25.57 -27.33
N VAL A 27 8.54 25.24 -28.52
CA VAL A 27 7.54 24.16 -28.70
C VAL A 27 8.05 22.83 -28.16
N LYS A 28 9.31 22.46 -28.46
CA LYS A 28 9.92 21.23 -27.91
C LYS A 28 10.05 21.27 -26.39
N THR A 29 10.29 22.44 -25.82
CA THR A 29 10.40 22.62 -24.36
C THR A 29 9.02 22.51 -23.70
N ASP A 30 7.99 23.09 -24.30
CA ASP A 30 6.60 22.97 -23.84
C ASP A 30 6.10 21.53 -23.88
N GLU A 31 6.45 20.76 -24.90
CA GLU A 31 6.15 19.32 -24.98
C GLU A 31 6.82 18.54 -23.85
N LYS A 32 8.09 18.84 -23.54
CA LYS A 32 8.82 18.23 -22.42
C LYS A 32 8.17 18.59 -21.09
N ILE A 33 7.85 19.87 -20.87
CA ILE A 33 7.15 20.33 -19.66
C ILE A 33 5.81 19.61 -19.52
N ARG A 34 5.04 19.47 -20.60
CA ARG A 34 3.75 18.77 -20.60
C ARG A 34 3.89 17.29 -20.31
N LYS A 35 5.01 16.66 -20.70
CA LYS A 35 5.30 15.26 -20.37
C LYS A 35 5.65 15.11 -18.89
N ILE A 36 6.56 15.94 -18.37
CA ILE A 36 6.96 15.94 -16.96
C ILE A 36 5.76 16.18 -16.04
N ARG A 37 4.89 17.15 -16.37
CA ARG A 37 3.66 17.40 -15.60
C ARG A 37 2.73 16.19 -15.57
N ARG A 38 2.64 15.41 -16.66
CA ARG A 38 1.85 14.17 -16.71
C ARG A 38 2.45 13.06 -15.86
N GLU A 39 3.78 12.92 -15.89
CA GLU A 39 4.50 11.96 -15.04
C GLU A 39 4.30 12.27 -13.56
N ILE A 40 4.51 13.53 -13.14
CA ILE A 40 4.27 13.98 -11.76
C ILE A 40 2.83 13.71 -11.32
N ALA A 41 1.85 14.01 -12.16
CA ALA A 41 0.44 13.76 -11.84
C ALA A 41 0.13 12.27 -11.68
N ASN A 42 0.72 11.41 -12.52
CA ASN A 42 0.56 9.96 -12.43
C ASN A 42 1.23 9.38 -11.18
N ASP A 43 2.43 9.84 -10.85
CA ASP A 43 3.16 9.38 -9.67
C ASP A 43 2.47 9.84 -8.38
N THR A 44 1.93 11.07 -8.36
CA THR A 44 1.14 11.58 -7.24
C THR A 44 -0.13 10.75 -7.03
N ARG A 45 -0.83 10.34 -8.11
CA ARG A 45 -1.98 9.42 -8.00
C ARG A 45 -1.58 8.05 -7.47
N ARG A 46 -0.45 7.51 -7.93
CA ARG A 46 0.08 6.21 -7.47
C ARG A 46 0.43 6.25 -5.99
N LEU A 47 1.09 7.32 -5.53
CA LEU A 47 1.42 7.53 -4.12
C LEU A 47 0.18 7.70 -3.24
N ASN A 48 -0.78 8.52 -3.65
CA ASN A 48 -2.04 8.70 -2.90
C ASN A 48 -2.87 7.40 -2.82
N THR A 49 -2.78 6.57 -3.85
CA THR A 49 -3.41 5.24 -3.84
C THR A 49 -2.64 4.28 -2.94
N SER A 50 -1.31 4.33 -2.91
CA SER A 50 -0.49 3.42 -2.11
C SER A 50 -0.61 3.68 -0.60
N GLU A 51 -0.63 4.94 -0.15
CA GLU A 51 -0.78 5.27 1.28
C GLU A 51 -2.16 4.90 1.83
N LYS A 52 -3.23 5.18 1.06
CA LYS A 52 -4.60 4.78 1.41
C LYS A 52 -4.74 3.26 1.42
N ASN A 53 -4.05 2.58 0.51
CA ASN A 53 -4.01 1.12 0.43
C ASN A 53 -3.24 0.51 1.60
N GLU A 54 -2.15 1.12 2.08
CA GLU A 54 -1.38 0.58 3.19
C GLU A 54 -2.15 0.61 4.52
N LYS A 55 -2.78 1.75 4.87
CA LYS A 55 -3.65 1.82 6.06
C LYS A 55 -4.82 0.84 5.98
N TRP A 56 -5.42 0.70 4.79
CA TRP A 56 -6.49 -0.28 4.56
C TRP A 56 -5.99 -1.71 4.72
N LYS A 57 -4.83 -2.05 4.13
CA LYS A 57 -4.20 -3.37 4.27
C LYS A 57 -3.88 -3.70 5.73
N GLN A 58 -3.32 -2.74 6.47
CA GLN A 58 -3.04 -2.92 7.90
C GLN A 58 -4.33 -3.18 8.69
N ARG A 59 -5.39 -2.41 8.43
CA ARG A 59 -6.71 -2.64 9.05
C ARG A 59 -7.26 -4.02 8.70
N THR A 60 -7.21 -4.41 7.44
CA THR A 60 -7.70 -5.71 6.96
C THR A 60 -6.93 -6.85 7.61
N ARG A 61 -5.59 -6.77 7.68
CA ARG A 61 -4.77 -7.77 8.39
C ARG A 61 -5.18 -7.91 9.84
N LYS A 62 -5.33 -6.79 10.56
CA LYS A 62 -5.77 -6.80 11.96
C LYS A 62 -7.16 -7.43 12.12
N LEU A 63 -8.09 -7.18 11.20
CA LEU A 63 -9.43 -7.80 11.24
C LEU A 63 -9.36 -9.31 11.00
N ILE A 64 -8.51 -9.76 10.08
CA ILE A 64 -8.28 -11.19 9.83
C ILE A 64 -7.67 -11.86 11.07
N GLU A 65 -6.66 -11.24 11.69
CA GLU A 65 -6.06 -11.73 12.94
C GLU A 65 -7.11 -11.89 14.03
N MET A 66 -8.01 -10.92 14.21
CA MET A 66 -9.10 -11.00 15.17
C MET A 66 -10.09 -12.11 14.83
N ALA A 67 -10.43 -12.32 13.56
CA ALA A 67 -11.30 -13.42 13.15
C ALA A 67 -10.70 -14.79 13.49
N VAL A 68 -9.38 -14.95 13.32
CA VAL A 68 -8.66 -16.17 13.72
C VAL A 68 -8.77 -16.42 15.23
N LEU A 69 -8.79 -15.37 16.08
CA LEU A 69 -8.99 -15.55 17.52
C LEU A 69 -10.38 -16.14 17.84
N LEU A 70 -11.40 -15.77 17.08
CA LEU A 70 -12.75 -16.31 17.25
C LEU A 70 -12.83 -17.78 16.85
N GLU A 71 -12.10 -18.18 15.81
CA GLU A 71 -11.95 -19.58 15.44
C GLU A 71 -11.21 -20.37 16.53
N ILE A 72 -10.12 -19.80 17.07
CA ILE A 72 -9.36 -20.43 18.15
C ILE A 72 -10.26 -20.65 19.38
N ALA A 73 -11.07 -19.66 19.74
CA ALA A 73 -11.99 -19.70 20.87
C ALA A 73 -13.28 -20.49 20.58
N ASP A 74 -13.47 -21.03 19.37
CA ASP A 74 -14.65 -21.79 18.95
C ASP A 74 -15.98 -21.02 19.08
N ILE A 75 -15.95 -19.71 18.86
CA ILE A 75 -17.12 -18.81 18.95
C ILE A 75 -17.44 -18.08 17.64
N LEU A 76 -16.78 -18.43 16.53
CA LEU A 76 -16.97 -17.75 15.24
C LEU A 76 -18.42 -17.78 14.75
N ASN A 77 -19.16 -18.84 15.08
CA ASN A 77 -20.53 -19.07 14.63
C ASN A 77 -21.60 -18.42 15.52
N GLU A 78 -21.21 -17.78 16.61
CA GLU A 78 -22.13 -17.08 17.50
C GLU A 78 -22.75 -15.85 16.81
N ASP A 79 -23.93 -15.44 17.27
CA ASP A 79 -24.60 -14.29 16.69
C ASP A 79 -23.86 -12.96 16.98
N LYS A 80 -24.03 -12.00 16.07
CA LYS A 80 -23.30 -10.73 16.12
C LYS A 80 -23.59 -9.92 17.39
N ALA A 81 -24.80 -10.00 17.95
CA ALA A 81 -25.17 -9.26 19.15
C ALA A 81 -24.50 -9.87 20.38
N THR A 82 -24.48 -11.20 20.48
CA THR A 82 -23.77 -11.93 21.55
C THR A 82 -22.27 -11.67 21.52
N LEU A 83 -21.63 -11.76 20.34
CA LEU A 83 -20.21 -11.44 20.18
C LEU A 83 -19.89 -10.00 20.56
N LEU A 84 -20.69 -9.03 20.10
CA LEU A 84 -20.51 -7.63 20.46
C LEU A 84 -20.65 -7.42 21.97
N GLY A 85 -21.68 -8.01 22.58
CA GLY A 85 -21.88 -7.95 24.03
C GLY A 85 -20.69 -8.53 24.80
N TYR A 86 -20.16 -9.67 24.36
CA TYR A 86 -18.95 -10.27 24.92
C TYR A 86 -17.73 -9.34 24.82
N PHE A 87 -17.46 -8.73 23.65
CA PHE A 87 -16.35 -7.79 23.52
C PHE A 87 -16.53 -6.53 24.38
N MET A 88 -17.77 -6.04 24.52
CA MET A 88 -18.05 -4.89 25.37
C MET A 88 -17.79 -5.18 26.85
N LYS A 89 -17.92 -6.44 27.30
CA LYS A 89 -17.55 -6.83 28.67
C LYS A 89 -16.10 -6.51 29.01
N PHE A 90 -15.21 -6.47 28.02
CA PHE A 90 -13.81 -6.11 28.23
C PHE A 90 -13.63 -4.76 28.93
N HIS A 91 -14.49 -3.78 28.65
CA HIS A 91 -14.41 -2.46 29.28
C HIS A 91 -14.70 -2.47 30.79
N PHE A 92 -15.32 -3.54 31.30
CA PHE A 92 -15.67 -3.70 32.69
C PHE A 92 -14.69 -4.60 33.45
N LEU A 93 -13.71 -5.19 32.76
CA LEU A 93 -12.70 -6.03 33.40
C LEU A 93 -11.74 -5.18 34.23
N SER A 94 -11.43 -5.68 35.42
CA SER A 94 -10.35 -5.20 36.25
C SER A 94 -8.98 -5.46 35.60
N LYS A 95 -7.95 -4.79 36.11
CA LYS A 95 -6.57 -5.00 35.65
C LYS A 95 -6.07 -6.43 35.90
N GLU A 96 -6.59 -7.09 36.92
CA GLU A 96 -6.23 -8.48 37.25
C GLU A 96 -6.87 -9.44 36.26
N GLU A 97 -8.17 -9.31 35.99
CA GLU A 97 -8.86 -10.10 34.96
C GLU A 97 -8.24 -9.94 33.56
N ILE A 98 -7.79 -8.73 33.21
CA ILE A 98 -7.07 -8.51 31.95
C ILE A 98 -5.73 -9.26 31.93
N LYS A 99 -5.02 -9.35 33.05
CA LYS A 99 -3.78 -10.15 33.15
C LYS A 99 -4.07 -11.63 33.01
N ASP A 100 -5.14 -12.12 33.65
CA ASP A 100 -5.54 -13.52 33.56
C ASP A 100 -5.93 -13.90 32.13
N CYS A 101 -6.68 -13.03 31.43
CA CYS A 101 -6.97 -13.21 30.00
C CYS A 101 -5.70 -13.32 29.17
N LYS A 102 -4.67 -12.50 29.49
CA LYS A 102 -3.39 -12.53 28.78
C LYS A 102 -2.61 -13.83 29.04
N ILE A 103 -2.61 -14.33 30.27
CA ILE A 103 -1.95 -15.59 30.64
C ILE A 103 -2.63 -16.75 29.91
N MET A 104 -3.96 -16.86 30.04
CA MET A 104 -4.76 -17.91 29.40
C MET A 104 -4.58 -17.91 27.88
N GLY A 105 -4.65 -16.74 27.24
CA GLY A 105 -4.41 -16.64 25.80
C GLY A 105 -2.99 -17.06 25.41
N GLY A 106 -1.98 -16.71 26.21
CA GLY A 106 -0.59 -17.12 25.98
C GLY A 106 -0.39 -18.63 26.05
N GLU A 107 -0.99 -19.28 27.04
CA GLU A 107 -0.94 -20.74 27.21
C GLU A 107 -1.59 -21.47 26.03
N GLU A 108 -2.77 -21.02 25.59
CA GLU A 108 -3.47 -21.61 24.43
C GLU A 108 -2.64 -21.51 23.14
N PHE A 109 -2.01 -20.35 22.89
CA PHE A 109 -1.12 -20.19 21.74
C PHE A 109 0.07 -21.14 21.79
N GLN A 110 0.68 -21.31 22.97
CA GLN A 110 1.80 -22.22 23.14
C GLN A 110 1.40 -23.67 22.88
N MET A 111 0.27 -24.12 23.46
CA MET A 111 -0.24 -25.48 23.26
C MET A 111 -0.50 -25.78 21.78
N ARG A 112 -1.08 -24.82 21.04
CA ARG A 112 -1.33 -24.98 19.60
C ARG A 112 -0.05 -25.07 18.77
N GLU A 113 0.95 -24.25 19.07
CA GLU A 113 2.24 -24.30 18.38
C GLU A 113 2.99 -25.61 18.66
N GLU A 114 2.91 -26.13 19.88
CA GLU A 114 3.46 -27.45 20.23
C GLU A 114 2.75 -28.57 19.48
N LYS A 115 1.41 -28.56 19.43
CA LYS A 115 0.61 -29.53 18.67
C LYS A 115 0.96 -29.51 17.18
N LYS A 116 1.13 -28.33 16.59
CA LYS A 116 1.55 -28.14 15.19
C LYS A 116 2.94 -28.71 14.94
N LYS A 117 3.91 -28.45 15.82
CA LYS A 117 5.27 -29.03 15.74
C LYS A 117 5.24 -30.55 15.84
N MET A 118 4.45 -31.11 16.75
CA MET A 118 4.29 -32.57 16.88
C MET A 118 3.71 -33.20 15.62
N LEU A 119 2.67 -32.59 15.04
CA LEU A 119 2.07 -33.07 13.79
C LEU A 119 3.06 -33.06 12.63
N LYS A 120 3.83 -31.97 12.49
CA LYS A 120 4.88 -31.85 11.47
C LYS A 120 5.92 -32.97 11.58
N ARG A 121 6.43 -33.23 12.79
CA ARG A 121 7.37 -34.33 13.06
C ARG A 121 6.79 -35.70 12.71
N ARG A 122 5.50 -35.94 12.97
CA ARG A 122 4.83 -37.21 12.60
C ARG A 122 4.74 -37.39 11.08
N LEU A 123 4.40 -36.32 10.36
CA LEU A 123 4.31 -36.35 8.89
C LEU A 123 5.68 -36.57 8.23
N GLU A 124 6.72 -35.91 8.73
CA GLU A 124 8.10 -36.10 8.25
C GLU A 124 8.60 -37.53 8.47
N LYS A 125 8.30 -38.13 9.64
CA LYS A 125 8.62 -39.53 9.90
C LYS A 125 7.88 -40.47 8.94
N ASN A 126 6.59 -40.26 8.69
CA ASN A 126 5.80 -41.12 7.80
C ASN A 126 6.21 -41.00 6.32
N ASN A 127 6.70 -39.83 5.89
CA ASN A 127 7.18 -39.63 4.52
C ASN A 127 8.62 -40.12 4.27
N GLY A 128 9.40 -40.37 5.33
CA GLY A 128 10.74 -40.98 5.24
C GLY A 128 10.74 -42.51 5.12
N PHE A 129 9.56 -43.15 5.14
CA PHE A 129 9.37 -44.59 4.93
C PHE A 129 8.78 -44.94 3.55
N LYS A 130 8.94 -44.05 2.55
CA LYS A 130 8.61 -44.33 1.14
C LYS A 130 9.86 -44.36 0.28
#